data_AF-A0A174B4Z4-F1
#
_entry.id   AF-A0A174B4Z4-F1
#
_cell.length_a   1.000
_cell.length_b   1.000
_cell.length_c   1.000
_cell.angle_alpha   90.00
_cell.angle_beta   90.00
_cell.angle_gamma   90.00
#
_symmetry.space_group_name_H-M   'P 1'
#
loop_
_entity.id
_entity.type
_entity.pdbx_description
1 polymer ?
#
loop_
_entity_poly.entity_id
_entity_poly.type
_entity_poly.pdbx_seq_one_letter_code
_entity_poly.pdbx_strand_id
1 'polypeptide(L)'
;MKFSKQMSESIKLGVILAIAGGFMDAYSYMCRGKVFANAQTGNILLLGINISERNWHMALHYLVPVLAFAIGIALADLVKIRTKDLTLLHWRQISVFCEAVILLSVSFIPQDFNLVANALTSLACGIQVESFRKIHGNGIATTMCIGNLRSATQHMCSYANTKDKEYIKKGLLYYGIIFFFVIGAVIGNACVEMFAEKALLIASAILAVAFVMMFVDGEKEQCK
;
A
#
# COMPACT_ATOMS: atom_id res chain seq x y z
N MET A 1 15.35 25.19 7.88
CA MET A 1 13.90 25.02 8.14
C MET A 1 13.16 24.22 7.06
N LYS A 2 13.34 24.50 5.74
CA LYS A 2 12.67 23.75 4.66
C LYS A 2 12.96 22.23 4.63
N PHE A 3 14.20 21.81 4.85
CA PHE A 3 14.60 20.39 4.77
C PHE A 3 13.99 19.50 5.87
N SER A 4 13.88 20.01 7.11
CA SER A 4 13.22 19.32 8.23
C SER A 4 11.70 19.25 8.04
N LYS A 5 11.11 20.27 7.44
CA LYS A 5 9.67 20.32 7.14
C LYS A 5 9.30 19.29 6.05
N GLN A 6 10.02 19.30 4.93
CA GLN A 6 9.85 18.35 3.82
C GLN A 6 10.14 16.88 4.24
N MET A 7 11.07 16.68 5.17
CA MET A 7 11.37 15.38 5.78
C MET A 7 10.21 14.84 6.62
N SER A 8 9.59 15.70 7.43
CA SER A 8 8.41 15.33 8.24
C SER A 8 7.21 15.02 7.34
N GLU A 9 7.04 15.76 6.25
CA GLU A 9 5.93 15.61 5.30
C GLU A 9 5.98 14.26 4.55
N SER A 10 7.16 13.84 4.06
CA SER A 10 7.33 12.51 3.42
C SER A 10 7.03 11.35 4.37
N ILE A 11 7.34 11.49 5.67
CA ILE A 11 7.05 10.46 6.68
C ILE A 11 5.56 10.43 7.01
N LYS A 12 4.91 11.60 7.18
CA LYS A 12 3.47 11.68 7.45
C LYS A 12 2.66 11.04 6.32
N LEU A 13 2.99 11.35 5.07
CA LEU A 13 2.36 10.72 3.91
C LEU A 13 2.57 9.20 3.93
N GLY A 14 3.80 8.74 4.19
CA GLY A 14 4.12 7.32 4.32
C GLY A 14 3.31 6.60 5.40
N VAL A 15 3.08 7.25 6.55
CA VAL A 15 2.24 6.71 7.63
C VAL A 15 0.79 6.57 7.20
N ILE A 16 0.21 7.59 6.55
CA ILE A 16 -1.18 7.54 6.07
C ILE A 16 -1.36 6.44 5.04
N LEU A 17 -0.42 6.32 4.10
CA LEU A 17 -0.42 5.26 3.10
C LEU A 17 -0.22 3.86 3.70
N ALA A 18 0.55 3.74 4.79
CA ALA A 18 0.70 2.48 5.51
C ALA A 18 -0.59 2.06 6.22
N ILE A 19 -1.28 3.02 6.86
CA ILE A 19 -2.60 2.80 7.44
C ILE A 19 -3.59 2.35 6.37
N ALA A 20 -3.63 3.03 5.21
CA ALA A 20 -4.48 2.63 4.08
C ALA A 20 -4.14 1.21 3.59
N GLY A 21 -2.85 0.89 3.47
CA GLY A 21 -2.36 -0.45 3.10
C GLY A 21 -2.87 -1.56 4.03
N GLY A 22 -2.72 -1.37 5.34
CA GLY A 22 -3.21 -2.34 6.33
C GLY A 22 -4.72 -2.45 6.34
N PHE A 23 -5.42 -1.32 6.19
CA PHE A 23 -6.88 -1.28 6.10
C PHE A 23 -7.37 -2.12 4.92
N MET A 24 -6.80 -1.92 3.73
CA MET A 24 -7.19 -2.64 2.51
C MET A 24 -6.98 -4.15 2.65
N ASP A 25 -5.88 -4.58 3.27
CA ASP A 25 -5.62 -6.01 3.53
C ASP A 25 -6.62 -6.62 4.50
N ALA A 26 -6.93 -5.93 5.60
CA ALA A 26 -7.95 -6.39 6.53
C ALA A 26 -9.33 -6.45 5.85
N TYR A 27 -9.67 -5.44 5.06
CA TYR A 27 -10.91 -5.42 4.30
C TYR A 27 -11.02 -6.60 3.34
N SER A 28 -10.03 -6.81 2.46
CA SER A 28 -10.12 -7.85 1.44
C SER A 28 -10.13 -9.24 2.09
N TYR A 29 -9.35 -9.43 3.16
CA TYR A 29 -9.28 -10.73 3.82
C TYR A 29 -10.54 -11.04 4.63
N MET A 30 -11.08 -10.07 5.36
CA MET A 30 -12.23 -10.29 6.25
C MET A 30 -13.56 -10.21 5.52
N CYS A 31 -13.69 -9.33 4.52
CA CYS A 31 -14.94 -9.07 3.81
C CYS A 31 -15.03 -9.74 2.43
N ARG A 32 -13.91 -10.06 1.77
CA ARG A 32 -13.88 -10.49 0.36
C ARG A 32 -13.25 -11.86 0.15
N GLY A 33 -13.67 -12.84 0.95
CA GLY A 33 -13.35 -14.24 0.71
C GLY A 33 -11.88 -14.60 0.93
N LYS A 34 -11.26 -14.04 1.99
CA LYS A 34 -9.94 -14.45 2.51
C LYS A 34 -8.77 -14.29 1.54
N VAL A 35 -8.82 -13.23 0.72
CA VAL A 35 -7.73 -12.83 -0.20
C VAL A 35 -7.05 -11.58 0.33
N PHE A 36 -5.73 -11.50 0.23
CA PHE A 36 -4.99 -10.29 0.59
C PHE A 36 -4.87 -9.33 -0.61
N ALA A 37 -4.96 -8.03 -0.40
CA ALA A 37 -4.83 -7.04 -1.47
C ALA A 37 -3.36 -6.64 -1.72
N ASN A 38 -2.56 -6.57 -0.65
CA ASN A 38 -1.13 -6.26 -0.63
C ASN A 38 -0.25 -7.48 -0.41
N ALA A 39 -0.65 -8.42 0.47
CA ALA A 39 0.17 -9.57 0.84
C ALA A 39 0.17 -10.69 -0.23
N GLN A 40 0.68 -10.39 -1.42
CA GLN A 40 0.70 -11.30 -2.57
C GLN A 40 1.49 -12.58 -2.33
N THR A 41 2.49 -12.58 -1.44
CA THR A 41 3.18 -13.81 -1.02
C THR A 41 2.20 -14.84 -0.44
N GLY A 42 1.22 -14.40 0.35
CA GLY A 42 0.18 -15.27 0.90
C GLY A 42 -0.74 -15.82 -0.20
N ASN A 43 -1.18 -14.96 -1.13
CA ASN A 43 -2.00 -15.38 -2.26
C ASN A 43 -1.27 -16.39 -3.17
N ILE A 44 0.02 -16.19 -3.45
CA ILE A 44 0.84 -17.11 -4.26
C ILE A 44 0.99 -18.47 -3.56
N LEU A 45 1.18 -18.49 -2.23
CA LEU A 45 1.20 -19.74 -1.47
C LEU A 45 -0.14 -20.47 -1.55
N LEU A 46 -1.25 -19.76 -1.29
CA LEU A 46 -2.60 -20.32 -1.34
C LEU A 46 -2.99 -20.79 -2.75
N LEU A 47 -2.54 -20.10 -3.79
CA LEU A 47 -2.63 -20.53 -5.18
C LEU A 47 -1.95 -21.89 -5.37
N GLY A 48 -0.70 -22.04 -4.92
CA GLY A 48 0.06 -23.28 -5.05
C GLY A 48 -0.61 -24.46 -4.34
N ILE A 49 -1.13 -24.24 -3.13
CA ILE A 49 -1.89 -25.26 -2.37
C ILE A 49 -3.12 -25.69 -3.16
N ASN A 50 -3.95 -24.75 -3.64
CA ASN A 50 -5.18 -25.07 -4.36
C ASN A 50 -4.93 -25.74 -5.72
N ILE A 51 -3.85 -25.39 -6.40
CA ILE A 51 -3.40 -26.12 -7.61
C ILE A 51 -3.06 -27.57 -7.26
N SER A 52 -2.34 -27.80 -6.16
CA SER A 52 -1.96 -29.15 -5.74
C SER A 52 -3.16 -30.03 -5.38
N GLU A 53 -4.20 -29.43 -4.80
CA GLU A 53 -5.47 -30.07 -4.45
C GLU A 53 -6.44 -30.19 -5.65
N ARG A 54 -6.05 -29.70 -6.84
CA ARG A 54 -6.90 -29.61 -8.04
C ARG A 54 -8.16 -28.75 -7.85
N ASN A 55 -8.15 -27.83 -6.89
CA ASN A 55 -9.20 -26.85 -6.65
C ASN A 55 -9.01 -25.62 -7.55
N TRP A 56 -9.34 -25.77 -8.83
CA TRP A 56 -9.12 -24.74 -9.84
C TRP A 56 -9.90 -23.44 -9.60
N HIS A 57 -11.08 -23.55 -8.99
CA HIS A 57 -11.90 -22.38 -8.67
C HIS A 57 -11.19 -21.47 -7.67
N MET A 58 -10.70 -22.05 -6.56
CA MET A 58 -9.94 -21.28 -5.57
C MET A 58 -8.55 -20.88 -6.07
N ALA A 59 -7.92 -21.68 -6.93
CA ALA A 59 -6.68 -21.27 -7.59
C ALA A 59 -6.88 -19.96 -8.39
N LEU A 60 -7.92 -19.87 -9.22
CA LEU A 60 -8.26 -18.63 -9.93
C LEU A 60 -8.56 -17.46 -8.98
N HIS A 61 -9.24 -17.75 -7.86
CA HIS A 61 -9.57 -16.77 -6.82
C HIS A 61 -8.33 -16.07 -6.24
N TYR A 62 -7.19 -16.76 -6.13
CA TYR A 62 -5.92 -16.17 -5.70
C TYR A 62 -5.03 -15.67 -6.85
N LEU A 63 -5.10 -16.28 -8.03
CA LEU A 63 -4.29 -15.89 -9.20
C LEU A 63 -4.67 -14.51 -9.74
N VAL A 64 -5.97 -14.24 -9.90
CA VAL A 64 -6.45 -13.00 -10.52
C VAL A 64 -5.99 -11.75 -9.74
N PRO A 65 -6.12 -11.69 -8.40
CA PRO A 65 -5.55 -10.61 -7.59
C PRO A 65 -4.05 -10.40 -7.77
N VAL A 66 -3.26 -11.48 -7.86
CA VAL A 66 -1.80 -11.42 -8.07
C VAL A 66 -1.48 -10.78 -9.42
N LEU A 67 -2.18 -11.19 -10.49
CA LEU A 67 -2.00 -10.61 -11.82
C LEU A 67 -2.43 -9.14 -11.85
N ALA A 68 -3.55 -8.80 -11.20
CA ALA A 68 -4.03 -7.43 -11.12
C ALA A 68 -3.06 -6.52 -10.36
N PHE A 69 -2.44 -7.02 -9.28
CA PHE A 69 -1.38 -6.31 -8.55
C PHE A 69 -0.15 -6.04 -9.44
N ALA A 70 0.30 -7.05 -10.19
CA ALA A 70 1.42 -6.89 -11.13
C ALA A 70 1.11 -5.87 -12.25
N ILE A 71 -0.12 -5.87 -12.76
CA ILE A 71 -0.60 -4.85 -13.71
C ILE A 71 -0.60 -3.47 -13.06
N GLY A 72 -1.04 -3.35 -11.80
CA GLY A 72 -1.00 -2.09 -11.05
C GLY A 72 0.41 -1.51 -10.95
N ILE A 73 1.41 -2.35 -10.65
CA ILE A 73 2.84 -1.96 -10.65
C ILE A 73 3.25 -1.43 -12.04
N ALA A 74 2.95 -2.19 -13.10
CA ALA A 74 3.31 -1.80 -14.46
C ALA A 74 2.65 -0.48 -14.89
N LEU A 75 1.38 -0.27 -14.53
CA LEU A 75 0.66 0.98 -14.79
C LEU A 75 1.29 2.16 -14.06
N ALA A 76 1.67 2.01 -12.79
CA ALA A 76 2.33 3.08 -12.03
C ALA A 76 3.67 3.49 -12.67
N ASP A 77 4.48 2.52 -13.12
CA ASP A 77 5.74 2.84 -13.79
C ASP A 77 5.53 3.48 -15.17
N LEU A 78 4.52 3.04 -15.93
CA LEU A 78 4.14 3.66 -17.20
C LEU A 78 3.65 5.11 -17.02
N VAL A 79 2.82 5.38 -15.99
CA VAL A 79 2.36 6.73 -15.65
C VAL A 79 3.58 7.60 -15.37
N LYS A 80 4.48 7.14 -14.50
CA LYS A 80 5.72 7.86 -14.17
C LYS A 80 6.58 8.19 -15.40
N ILE A 81 6.70 7.27 -16.35
CA ILE A 81 7.46 7.50 -17.59
C ILE A 81 6.78 8.56 -18.46
N ARG A 82 5.46 8.46 -18.66
CA ARG A 82 4.71 9.34 -19.57
C ARG A 82 4.45 10.73 -19.01
N THR A 83 4.37 10.88 -17.69
CA THR A 83 4.07 12.17 -17.05
C THR A 83 5.31 12.86 -16.49
N LYS A 84 6.51 12.43 -16.92
CA LYS A 84 7.78 13.03 -16.49
C LYS A 84 7.90 14.51 -16.91
N ASP A 85 7.25 14.88 -18.02
CA ASP A 85 7.32 16.22 -18.62
C ASP A 85 6.02 17.04 -18.43
N LEU A 86 5.02 16.51 -17.72
CA LEU A 86 3.75 17.19 -17.45
C LEU A 86 3.86 18.11 -16.23
N THR A 87 3.40 19.36 -16.37
CA THR A 87 3.60 20.43 -15.37
C THR A 87 2.44 20.64 -14.39
N LEU A 88 1.27 20.03 -14.64
CA LEU A 88 0.04 20.31 -13.90
C LEU A 88 -0.16 19.44 -12.63
N LEU A 89 0.17 18.14 -12.69
CA LEU A 89 0.04 17.22 -11.55
C LEU A 89 1.26 16.30 -11.49
N HIS A 90 1.82 16.09 -10.30
CA HIS A 90 2.91 15.14 -10.12
C HIS A 90 2.39 13.71 -10.28
N TRP A 91 3.17 12.83 -10.89
CA TRP A 91 2.75 11.45 -11.21
C TRP A 91 2.27 10.66 -9.99
N ARG A 92 2.84 10.91 -8.79
CA ARG A 92 2.38 10.29 -7.54
C ARG A 92 0.98 10.76 -7.12
N GLN A 93 0.63 12.01 -7.37
CA GLN A 93 -0.71 12.54 -7.08
C GLN A 93 -1.75 11.85 -7.97
N ILE A 94 -1.42 11.65 -9.25
CA ILE A 94 -2.24 10.89 -10.19
C ILE A 94 -2.45 9.47 -9.68
N SER A 95 -1.39 8.80 -9.21
CA SER A 95 -1.48 7.44 -8.64
C SER A 95 -2.45 7.36 -7.45
N VAL A 96 -2.31 8.24 -6.45
CA VAL A 96 -3.19 8.25 -5.26
C VAL A 96 -4.64 8.57 -5.63
N PHE A 97 -4.84 9.50 -6.58
CA PHE A 97 -6.18 9.82 -7.06
C PHE A 97 -6.83 8.61 -7.75
N CYS A 98 -6.12 7.94 -8.66
CA CYS A 98 -6.61 6.73 -9.32
C CYS A 98 -6.94 5.64 -8.30
N GLU A 99 -6.08 5.45 -7.30
CA GLU A 99 -6.29 4.50 -6.22
C GLU A 99 -7.58 4.81 -5.44
N ALA A 100 -7.76 6.06 -5.00
CA ALA A 100 -8.95 6.49 -4.26
C ALA A 100 -10.24 6.27 -5.06
N VAL A 101 -10.23 6.55 -6.37
CA VAL A 101 -11.36 6.31 -7.27
C VAL A 101 -11.65 4.83 -7.46
N ILE A 102 -10.62 3.98 -7.58
CA ILE A 102 -10.78 2.53 -7.67
C ILE A 102 -11.43 2.00 -6.39
N LEU A 103 -10.90 2.35 -5.21
CA LEU A 103 -11.45 1.89 -3.93
C LEU A 103 -12.87 2.39 -3.70
N LEU A 104 -13.16 3.64 -4.08
CA LEU A 104 -14.51 4.19 -4.05
C LEU A 104 -15.45 3.32 -4.88
N SER A 105 -15.05 2.96 -6.10
CA SER A 105 -15.83 2.11 -7.00
C SER A 105 -16.06 0.71 -6.41
N VAL A 106 -15.02 0.11 -5.81
CA VAL A 106 -15.12 -1.21 -5.18
C VAL A 106 -16.09 -1.24 -4.01
N SER A 107 -16.23 -0.14 -3.27
CA SER A 107 -17.19 -0.04 -2.15
C SER A 107 -18.67 -0.23 -2.58
N PHE A 108 -18.98 -0.12 -3.88
CA PHE A 108 -20.31 -0.35 -4.43
C PHE A 108 -20.49 -1.73 -5.08
N ILE A 109 -19.45 -2.55 -5.13
CA ILE A 109 -19.51 -3.90 -5.71
C ILE A 109 -20.21 -4.86 -4.71
N PRO A 110 -21.25 -5.60 -5.10
CA PRO A 110 -21.91 -6.59 -4.24
C PRO A 110 -21.00 -7.76 -3.82
N GLN A 111 -21.40 -8.53 -2.81
CA GLN A 111 -20.63 -9.69 -2.31
C GLN A 111 -20.48 -10.83 -3.31
N ASP A 112 -21.41 -10.97 -4.24
CA ASP A 112 -21.35 -12.02 -5.28
C ASP A 112 -20.15 -11.81 -6.24
N PHE A 113 -19.57 -10.61 -6.28
CA PHE A 113 -18.51 -10.21 -7.20
C PHE A 113 -17.15 -10.04 -6.51
N ASN A 114 -16.83 -10.89 -5.54
CA ASN A 114 -15.59 -10.83 -4.77
C ASN A 114 -14.32 -10.91 -5.63
N LEU A 115 -14.31 -11.69 -6.71
CA LEU A 115 -13.15 -11.79 -7.60
C LEU A 115 -12.79 -10.42 -8.22
N VAL A 116 -13.79 -9.69 -8.72
CA VAL A 116 -13.61 -8.38 -9.33
C VAL A 116 -13.21 -7.34 -8.27
N ALA A 117 -13.86 -7.36 -7.11
CA ALA A 117 -13.51 -6.49 -6.00
C ALA A 117 -12.05 -6.67 -5.55
N ASN A 118 -11.60 -7.92 -5.40
CA ASN A 118 -10.24 -8.25 -5.01
C ASN A 118 -9.22 -7.87 -6.09
N ALA A 119 -9.54 -8.09 -7.37
CA ALA A 119 -8.69 -7.71 -8.49
C ALA A 119 -8.46 -6.19 -8.52
N LEU A 120 -9.53 -5.40 -8.42
CA LEU A 120 -9.46 -3.94 -8.41
C LEU A 120 -8.73 -3.41 -7.17
N THR A 121 -9.01 -3.97 -5.99
CA THR A 121 -8.32 -3.59 -4.75
C THR A 121 -6.82 -3.92 -4.83
N SER A 122 -6.46 -5.08 -5.38
CA SER A 122 -5.06 -5.48 -5.58
C SER A 122 -4.36 -4.63 -6.64
N LEU A 123 -5.07 -4.22 -7.70
CA LEU A 123 -4.55 -3.29 -8.70
C LEU A 123 -4.24 -1.92 -8.09
N ALA A 124 -5.16 -1.37 -7.29
CA ALA A 124 -4.97 -0.14 -6.51
C ALA A 124 -3.73 -0.26 -5.59
N CYS A 125 -3.62 -1.36 -4.86
CA CYS A 125 -2.48 -1.65 -4.01
C CYS A 125 -1.15 -1.72 -4.79
N GLY A 126 -1.14 -2.38 -5.96
CA GLY A 126 0.03 -2.46 -6.83
C GLY A 126 0.50 -1.08 -7.33
N ILE A 127 -0.45 -0.19 -7.64
CA ILE A 127 -0.15 1.21 -7.98
C ILE A 127 0.50 1.93 -6.79
N GLN A 128 -0.05 1.79 -5.58
CA GLN A 128 0.46 2.44 -4.37
C GLN A 128 1.90 2.00 -4.07
N VAL A 129 2.15 0.68 -4.11
CA VAL A 129 3.45 0.06 -3.82
C VAL A 129 4.55 0.64 -4.69
N GLU A 130 4.32 0.70 -6.00
CA GLU A 130 5.34 1.20 -6.92
C GLU A 130 5.50 2.71 -6.83
N SER A 131 4.38 3.43 -6.64
CA SER A 131 4.39 4.90 -6.56
C SER A 131 5.13 5.43 -5.33
N PHE A 132 5.05 4.69 -4.23
CA PHE A 132 5.63 5.07 -2.93
C PHE A 132 6.66 4.06 -2.41
N ARG A 133 7.49 3.52 -3.31
CA ARG A 133 8.57 2.58 -2.97
C ARG A 133 9.73 3.18 -2.16
N LYS A 134 9.74 4.49 -1.91
CA LYS A 134 10.76 5.19 -1.12
C LYS A 134 10.14 6.21 -0.16
N ILE A 135 10.60 6.19 1.10
CA ILE A 135 10.36 7.23 2.09
C ILE A 135 11.73 7.73 2.55
N HIS A 136 11.94 9.05 2.49
CA HIS A 136 13.19 9.66 2.92
C HIS A 136 14.45 9.09 2.22
N GLY A 137 14.34 8.77 0.93
CA GLY A 137 15.43 8.14 0.15
C GLY A 137 15.69 6.67 0.47
N ASN A 138 15.14 6.15 1.58
CA ASN A 138 15.20 4.74 1.94
C ASN A 138 14.13 3.97 1.17
N GLY A 139 14.46 2.76 0.73
CA GLY A 139 13.50 1.83 0.10
C GLY A 139 12.54 1.25 1.14
N ILE A 140 11.68 2.11 1.69
CA ILE A 140 10.61 1.74 2.61
C ILE A 140 9.34 1.63 1.79
N ALA A 141 8.72 0.46 1.81
CA ALA A 141 7.44 0.22 1.17
C ALA A 141 6.32 0.42 2.20
N THR A 142 5.32 1.25 1.90
CA THR A 142 4.22 1.56 2.83
C THR A 142 3.30 0.36 3.06
N THR A 143 3.26 -0.59 2.14
CA THR A 143 2.32 -1.73 2.14
C THR A 143 2.98 -3.09 2.37
N MET A 144 4.31 -3.18 2.41
CA MET A 144 5.03 -4.45 2.57
C MET A 144 5.76 -4.55 3.91
N CYS A 145 5.28 -5.42 4.80
CA CYS A 145 5.87 -5.58 6.12
C CYS A 145 7.15 -6.45 6.15
N ILE A 146 7.25 -7.51 5.32
CA ILE A 146 8.39 -8.45 5.37
C ILE A 146 9.71 -7.76 5.01
N GLY A 147 9.73 -7.01 3.90
CA GLY A 147 10.92 -6.27 3.48
C GLY A 147 11.33 -5.24 4.51
N ASN A 148 10.36 -4.49 5.05
CA ASN A 148 10.60 -3.52 6.11
C ASN A 148 11.14 -4.17 7.39
N LEU A 149 10.61 -5.33 7.80
CA LEU A 149 11.03 -6.05 9.01
C LEU A 149 12.49 -6.51 8.88
N ARG A 150 12.85 -7.03 7.71
CA ARG A 150 14.24 -7.42 7.41
C ARG A 150 15.17 -6.21 7.53
N SER A 151 14.86 -5.12 6.84
CA SER A 151 15.66 -3.89 6.87
C SER A 151 15.73 -3.27 8.26
N ALA A 152 14.62 -3.25 9.01
CA ALA A 152 14.57 -2.77 10.38
C ALA A 152 15.55 -3.56 11.27
N THR A 153 15.44 -4.89 11.23
CA THR A 153 16.28 -5.79 12.02
C THR A 153 17.76 -5.64 11.66
N GLN A 154 18.07 -5.57 10.36
CA GLN A 154 19.44 -5.35 9.88
C GLN A 154 20.02 -4.04 10.43
N HIS A 155 19.26 -2.95 10.38
CA HIS A 155 19.69 -1.67 10.96
C HIS A 155 19.87 -1.74 12.48
N MET A 156 19.01 -2.45 13.21
CA MET A 156 19.19 -2.65 14.65
C MET A 156 20.47 -3.44 14.97
N CYS A 157 20.78 -4.47 14.20
CA CYS A 157 22.04 -5.21 14.34
C CYS A 157 23.26 -4.33 14.03
N SER A 158 23.21 -3.53 12.95
CA SER A 158 24.27 -2.57 12.63
C SER A 158 24.47 -1.54 13.73
N TYR A 159 23.40 -1.04 14.35
CA TYR A 159 23.49 -0.16 15.52
C TYR A 159 24.11 -0.86 16.73
N ALA A 160 23.75 -2.12 16.99
CA ALA A 160 24.31 -2.87 18.12
C ALA A 160 25.85 -2.95 18.02
N ASN A 161 26.38 -3.14 16.80
CA ASN A 161 27.81 -3.25 16.51
C ASN A 161 28.53 -1.91 16.44
N THR A 162 27.95 -0.92 15.76
CA THR A 162 28.63 0.37 15.47
C THR A 162 28.33 1.47 16.48
N LYS A 163 27.21 1.35 17.21
CA LYS A 163 26.60 2.41 18.04
C LYS A 163 26.28 3.70 17.27
N ASP A 164 26.24 3.65 15.94
CA ASP A 164 25.91 4.80 15.11
C ASP A 164 24.40 5.08 15.13
N LYS A 165 24.04 6.28 15.61
CA LYS A 165 22.66 6.74 15.75
C LYS A 165 21.90 6.84 14.42
N GLU A 166 22.56 6.83 13.27
CA GLU A 166 21.87 6.77 11.99
C GLU A 166 21.13 5.44 11.79
N TYR A 167 21.75 4.32 12.18
CA TYR A 167 21.16 3.00 12.03
C TYR A 167 19.90 2.81 12.89
N ILE A 168 19.93 3.23 14.15
CA ILE A 168 18.74 3.13 15.01
C ILE A 168 17.59 3.99 14.49
N LYS A 169 17.86 5.20 13.95
CA LYS A 169 16.84 6.05 13.35
C LYS A 169 16.17 5.37 12.16
N LYS A 170 16.96 4.77 11.25
CA LYS A 170 16.43 4.01 10.11
C LYS A 170 15.63 2.80 10.60
N GLY A 171 16.17 2.00 11.53
CA GLY A 171 15.49 0.83 12.08
C GLY A 171 14.13 1.16 12.69
N LEU A 172 14.06 2.22 13.52
CA LEU A 172 12.81 2.71 14.09
C LEU A 172 11.82 3.22 13.05
N LEU A 173 12.29 3.85 11.96
CA LEU A 173 11.43 4.30 10.88
C LEU A 173 10.75 3.11 10.18
N TYR A 174 11.51 2.04 9.86
CA TYR A 174 10.95 0.83 9.27
C TYR A 174 9.95 0.12 10.21
N TYR A 175 10.27 -0.01 11.49
CA TYR A 175 9.33 -0.57 12.48
C TYR A 175 8.09 0.31 12.66
N GLY A 176 8.24 1.63 12.64
CA GLY A 176 7.13 2.57 12.73
C GLY A 176 6.12 2.37 11.59
N ILE A 177 6.59 2.19 10.36
CA ILE A 177 5.71 1.92 9.22
C ILE A 177 4.96 0.59 9.37
N ILE A 178 5.62 -0.47 9.86
CA ILE A 178 4.96 -1.75 10.17
C ILE A 178 3.88 -1.54 11.25
N PHE A 179 4.20 -0.80 12.30
CA PHE A 179 3.26 -0.50 13.38
C PHE A 179 2.01 0.22 12.87
N PHE A 180 2.17 1.25 12.04
CA PHE A 180 1.04 1.97 11.45
C PHE A 180 0.25 1.12 10.43
N PHE A 181 0.90 0.21 9.71
CA PHE A 181 0.21 -0.77 8.88
C PHE A 181 -0.69 -1.67 9.75
N VAL A 182 -0.21 -2.17 10.89
CA VAL A 182 -1.02 -2.96 11.83
C VAL A 182 -2.19 -2.16 12.39
N ILE A 183 -1.99 -0.89 12.75
CA ILE A 183 -3.08 0.01 13.14
C ILE A 183 -4.12 0.11 12.03
N GLY A 184 -3.69 0.28 10.78
CA GLY A 184 -4.56 0.27 9.61
C GLY A 184 -5.41 -0.98 9.51
N ALA A 185 -4.82 -2.16 9.72
CA ALA A 185 -5.53 -3.43 9.71
C ALA A 185 -6.56 -3.56 10.85
N VAL A 186 -6.22 -3.09 12.07
CA VAL A 186 -7.16 -3.06 13.21
C VAL A 186 -8.35 -2.16 12.92
N ILE A 187 -8.10 -0.94 12.42
CA ILE A 187 -9.16 0.00 12.03
C ILE A 187 -9.99 -0.60 10.90
N GLY A 188 -9.34 -1.19 9.89
CA GLY A 188 -10.00 -1.84 8.75
C GLY A 188 -10.95 -2.94 9.17
N ASN A 189 -10.53 -3.84 10.06
CA ASN A 189 -11.39 -4.89 10.57
C ASN A 189 -12.60 -4.33 11.34
N ALA A 190 -12.38 -3.36 12.23
CA ALA A 190 -13.47 -2.71 12.97
C ALA A 190 -14.48 -2.04 12.01
N CYS A 191 -13.99 -1.38 10.95
CA CYS A 191 -14.86 -0.79 9.94
C CYS A 191 -15.62 -1.83 9.12
N VAL A 192 -15.00 -2.97 8.80
CA VAL A 192 -15.70 -4.10 8.13
C VAL A 192 -16.84 -4.63 8.97
N GLU A 193 -16.64 -4.80 10.28
CA GLU A 193 -17.69 -5.26 11.20
C GLU A 193 -18.87 -4.29 11.26
N MET A 194 -18.62 -2.98 11.13
CA MET A 194 -19.66 -1.95 11.19
C MET A 194 -20.33 -1.66 9.84
N PHE A 195 -19.59 -1.71 8.73
CA PHE A 195 -20.02 -1.17 7.43
C PHE A 195 -19.92 -2.17 6.27
N ALA A 196 -19.43 -3.39 6.50
CA ALA A 196 -19.24 -4.43 5.48
C ALA A 196 -18.51 -3.90 4.23
N GLU A 197 -19.12 -4.00 3.04
CA GLU A 197 -18.52 -3.56 1.76
C GLU A 197 -18.23 -2.06 1.75
N LYS A 198 -19.02 -1.27 2.49
CA LYS A 198 -18.90 0.19 2.57
C LYS A 198 -17.71 0.64 3.41
N ALA A 199 -17.04 -0.27 4.13
CA ALA A 199 -15.82 0.05 4.86
C ALA A 199 -14.74 0.67 3.96
N LEU A 200 -14.66 0.28 2.68
CA LEU A 200 -13.72 0.88 1.72
C LEU A 200 -13.94 2.38 1.45
N LEU A 201 -15.11 2.94 1.75
CA LEU A 201 -15.31 4.40 1.69
C LEU A 201 -14.36 5.13 2.65
N ILE A 202 -14.07 4.52 3.80
CA ILE A 202 -13.16 5.07 4.80
C ILE A 202 -11.72 5.00 4.27
N ALA A 203 -11.32 3.88 3.66
CA ALA A 203 -10.01 3.78 3.01
C ALA A 203 -9.84 4.81 1.89
N SER A 204 -10.87 5.00 1.05
CA SER A 204 -10.88 6.02 -0.01
C SER A 204 -10.78 7.43 0.57
N ALA A 205 -11.46 7.72 1.69
CA ALA A 205 -11.35 9.00 2.39
C ALA A 205 -9.94 9.23 2.97
N ILE A 206 -9.30 8.20 3.54
CA ILE A 206 -7.91 8.25 4.01
C ILE A 206 -6.95 8.60 2.85
N LEU A 207 -7.14 7.99 1.67
CA LEU A 207 -6.36 8.31 0.47
C LEU A 207 -6.67 9.72 -0.07
N ALA A 208 -7.92 10.19 0.03
CA ALA A 208 -8.27 11.56 -0.34
C ALA A 208 -7.56 12.58 0.57
N VAL A 209 -7.42 12.30 1.86
CA VAL A 209 -6.61 13.12 2.79
C VAL A 209 -5.14 13.12 2.36
N ALA A 210 -4.58 11.94 2.05
CA ALA A 210 -3.21 11.84 1.54
C ALA A 210 -3.02 12.67 0.26
N PHE A 211 -3.96 12.60 -0.68
CA PHE A 211 -3.96 13.37 -1.92
C PHE A 211 -3.96 14.89 -1.66
N VAL A 212 -4.85 15.38 -0.78
CA VAL A 212 -4.90 16.81 -0.42
C VAL A 212 -3.61 17.27 0.25
N MET A 213 -3.03 16.46 1.14
CA MET A 213 -1.74 16.78 1.78
C MET A 213 -0.62 16.99 0.75
N MET A 214 -0.61 16.20 -0.33
CA MET A 214 0.39 16.36 -1.40
C MET A 214 0.30 17.70 -2.15
N PHE A 215 -0.84 18.40 -2.13
CA PHE A 215 -0.94 19.77 -2.69
C PHE A 215 -0.41 20.83 -1.73
N VAL A 216 -0.68 20.67 -0.43
CA VAL A 216 -0.24 21.61 0.60
C VAL A 216 1.27 21.56 0.78
N ASP A 217 1.85 20.36 0.66
CA ASP A 217 3.27 20.12 0.92
C ASP A 217 4.16 20.40 -0.31
N GLY A 218 3.56 20.70 -1.47
CA GLY A 218 4.26 21.12 -2.68
C GLY A 218 5.42 20.20 -3.03
N GLU A 219 5.16 19.02 -3.61
CA GLU A 219 6.17 18.17 -4.26
C GLU A 219 6.78 18.90 -5.49
N LYS A 220 7.54 19.99 -5.26
CA LYS A 220 8.53 20.48 -6.21
C LYS A 220 9.81 19.69 -5.97
N GLU A 221 9.97 18.68 -6.82
CA GLU A 221 11.22 17.99 -7.16
C GLU A 221 11.95 17.23 -6.04
N GLN A 222 11.73 15.92 -5.99
CA GLN A 222 12.80 14.97 -5.69
C GLN A 222 13.13 14.17 -6.94
N CYS A 223 13.98 14.72 -7.82
CA CYS A 223 14.86 13.95 -8.70
C CYS A 223 15.85 14.88 -9.42
N LYS A 224 16.99 15.13 -8.78
CA LYS A 224 18.27 14.89 -9.46
C LYS A 224 18.81 13.57 -8.93
#